data_AF-A0AA47G7Y2-F1
#
_entry.id   AF-A0AA47G7Y2-F1
#
_cell.length_a   1.000
_cell.length_b   1.000
_cell.length_c   1.000
_cell.angle_alpha   90.00
_cell.angle_beta   90.00
_cell.angle_gamma   90.00
#
_symmetry.space_group_name_H-M   'P 1'
#
loop_
_entity.id
_entity.type
_entity.pdbx_description
1 polymer ?
#
loop_
_entity_poly.entity_id
_entity_poly.type
_entity_poly.pdbx_seq_one_letter_code
_entity_poly.pdbx_strand_id
1 'polypeptide(L)'
;MSNGLEELQQAFKQLRLSEVSLDLPALMREAEQKSWTYYELLNYLLKYELTKREEINKARRLKWAKFPYEKTLEDYNLSEQKSLSERQMRQLKEMNWLEQQYNLILLGPPGVGKTHLAVGVGLEAIEQGYQVMFLPMGELTTILKTSDYTRKSQFALNRIKKSDLVIIDDLMYMAMDPMEANQFFQLVDYLYERSSIILTSNKSPDQWGELLGDEGVATAILDRLLHRVELIQMDDESYRMKHRQRVFD
;
A
#
# COMPACT_ATOMS: atom_id res chain seq x y z
N MET A 1 42.74 -22.24 -5.94
CA MET A 1 41.65 -21.83 -5.02
C MET A 1 40.61 -20.92 -5.68
N SER A 2 40.93 -20.12 -6.71
CA SER A 2 39.95 -19.26 -7.40
C SER A 2 38.83 -20.04 -8.12
N ASN A 3 39.17 -21.16 -8.77
CA ASN A 3 38.20 -21.94 -9.57
C ASN A 3 37.02 -22.48 -8.77
N GLY A 4 37.27 -22.98 -7.55
CA GLY A 4 36.21 -23.56 -6.71
C GLY A 4 35.22 -22.53 -6.16
N LEU A 5 35.68 -21.30 -5.92
CA LEU A 5 34.81 -20.22 -5.47
C LEU A 5 33.89 -19.76 -6.60
N GLU A 6 34.41 -19.63 -7.81
CA GLU A 6 33.63 -19.27 -9.00
C GLU A 6 32.59 -20.34 -9.33
N GLU A 7 32.94 -21.63 -9.24
CA GLU A 7 32.00 -22.75 -9.40
C GLU A 7 30.87 -22.70 -8.37
N LEU A 8 31.20 -22.41 -7.10
CA LEU A 8 30.19 -22.25 -6.05
C LEU A 8 29.28 -21.04 -6.31
N GLN A 9 29.82 -19.88 -6.69
CA GLN A 9 29.01 -18.72 -7.06
C GLN A 9 28.04 -19.05 -8.22
N GLN A 10 28.52 -19.74 -9.26
CA GLN A 10 27.66 -20.18 -10.35
C GLN A 10 26.55 -21.13 -9.88
N ALA A 11 26.87 -22.08 -9.00
CA ALA A 11 25.88 -23.00 -8.42
C ALA A 11 24.83 -22.24 -7.60
N PHE A 12 25.24 -21.31 -6.72
CA PHE A 12 24.32 -20.46 -5.96
C PHE A 12 23.39 -19.67 -6.90
N LYS A 13 23.94 -19.07 -7.97
CA LYS A 13 23.15 -18.34 -8.96
C LYS A 13 22.14 -19.23 -9.69
N GLN A 14 22.51 -20.46 -10.08
CA GLN A 14 21.59 -21.42 -10.71
C GLN A 14 20.46 -21.84 -9.76
N LEU A 15 20.75 -21.94 -8.47
CA LEU A 15 19.77 -22.20 -7.41
C LEU A 15 18.96 -20.96 -7.00
N ARG A 16 19.15 -19.82 -7.69
CA ARG A 16 18.51 -18.52 -7.40
C ARG A 16 18.86 -17.96 -6.03
N LEU A 17 20.07 -18.22 -5.53
CA LEU A 17 20.65 -17.64 -4.33
C LEU A 17 21.59 -16.49 -4.74
N SER A 18 21.01 -15.49 -5.39
CA SER A 18 21.76 -14.46 -6.14
C SER A 18 22.55 -13.54 -5.23
N GLU A 19 22.02 -13.22 -4.05
CA GLU A 19 22.62 -12.27 -3.11
C GLU A 19 23.80 -12.94 -2.41
N VAL A 20 23.63 -14.19 -1.98
CA VAL A 20 24.74 -15.01 -1.48
C VAL A 20 25.80 -15.22 -2.56
N SER A 21 25.40 -15.50 -3.80
CA SER A 21 26.34 -15.66 -4.91
C SER A 21 27.19 -14.41 -5.12
N LEU A 22 26.60 -13.21 -5.00
CA LEU A 22 27.30 -11.94 -5.19
C LEU A 22 28.36 -11.74 -4.10
N ASP A 23 27.97 -11.93 -2.84
CA ASP A 23 28.78 -11.59 -1.68
C ASP A 23 29.59 -12.77 -1.11
N LEU A 24 29.51 -13.95 -1.73
CA LEU A 24 30.17 -15.18 -1.27
C LEU A 24 31.65 -14.99 -0.86
N PRO A 25 32.51 -14.26 -1.61
CA PRO A 25 33.90 -14.06 -1.22
C PRO A 25 34.06 -13.27 0.09
N ALA A 26 33.14 -12.36 0.40
CA ALA A 26 33.14 -11.62 1.66
C ALA A 26 32.60 -12.50 2.80
N LEU A 27 31.51 -13.22 2.56
CA LEU A 27 30.87 -14.10 3.55
C LEU A 27 31.81 -15.25 3.97
N MET A 28 32.56 -15.83 3.03
CA MET A 28 33.55 -16.88 3.33
C MET A 28 34.70 -16.35 4.19
N ARG A 29 35.21 -15.14 3.90
CA ARG A 29 36.25 -14.50 4.72
C ARG A 29 35.75 -14.19 6.13
N GLU A 30 34.50 -13.74 6.26
CA GLU A 30 33.88 -13.50 7.57
C GLU A 30 33.78 -14.80 8.38
N ALA A 31 33.38 -15.90 7.73
CA ALA A 31 33.28 -17.21 8.34
C ALA A 31 34.64 -17.75 8.83
N GLU A 32 35.70 -17.56 8.03
CA GLU A 32 37.07 -17.92 8.41
C GLU A 32 37.54 -17.10 9.63
N GLN A 33 37.34 -15.78 9.60
CA GLN A 33 37.73 -14.89 10.70
C GLN A 33 37.02 -15.23 12.01
N LYS A 34 35.72 -15.56 11.94
CA LYS A 34 34.92 -15.94 13.10
C LYS A 34 35.02 -17.42 13.47
N SER A 35 35.81 -18.21 12.72
CA SER A 35 35.98 -19.65 12.91
C SER A 35 34.64 -20.40 12.97
N TRP A 36 33.72 -20.08 12.07
CA TRP A 36 32.41 -20.72 12.02
C TRP A 36 32.50 -22.21 11.72
N THR A 37 31.66 -22.97 12.41
CA THR A 37 31.35 -24.36 12.05
C THR A 37 30.62 -24.42 10.71
N TYR A 38 30.61 -25.59 10.06
CA TYR A 38 29.86 -25.78 8.81
C TYR A 38 28.37 -25.47 8.97
N TYR A 39 27.81 -25.81 10.14
CA TYR A 39 26.42 -25.52 10.46
C TYR A 39 26.16 -24.01 10.53
N GLU A 40 27.02 -23.26 11.22
CA GLU A 40 26.90 -21.80 11.35
C GLU A 40 27.02 -21.10 10.00
N LEU A 41 27.98 -21.51 9.17
CA LEU A 41 28.15 -20.98 7.82
C LEU A 41 26.89 -21.20 6.98
N LEU A 42 26.39 -22.44 6.88
CA LEU A 42 25.20 -22.75 6.09
C LEU A 42 23.97 -21.97 6.57
N ASN A 43 23.77 -21.91 7.89
CA ASN A 43 22.67 -21.14 8.48
C ASN A 43 22.79 -19.65 8.17
N TYR A 44 24.00 -19.09 8.26
CA TYR A 44 24.24 -17.69 7.96
C TYR A 44 24.01 -17.36 6.49
N LEU A 45 24.53 -18.16 5.55
CA LEU A 45 24.32 -17.95 4.11
C LEU A 45 22.82 -17.95 3.77
N LEU A 46 22.07 -18.94 4.28
CA LEU A 46 20.62 -19.02 4.02
C LEU A 46 19.87 -17.83 4.61
N LYS A 47 20.18 -17.43 5.86
CA LYS A 47 19.59 -16.24 6.47
C LYS A 47 19.94 -14.96 5.71
N TYR A 48 21.19 -14.82 5.25
CA TYR A 48 21.64 -13.67 4.48
C TYR A 48 20.83 -13.53 3.19
N GLU A 49 20.68 -14.61 2.42
CA GLU A 49 19.86 -14.61 1.21
C GLU A 49 18.40 -14.23 1.50
N LEU A 50 17.79 -14.85 2.51
CA LEU A 50 16.39 -14.61 2.85
C LEU A 50 16.15 -13.15 3.24
N THR A 51 17.02 -12.58 4.08
CA THR A 51 16.95 -11.17 4.49
C THR A 51 17.10 -10.24 3.31
N LYS A 52 18.12 -10.44 2.46
CA LYS A 52 18.36 -9.60 1.28
C LYS A 52 17.20 -9.68 0.28
N ARG A 53 16.65 -10.88 0.07
CA ARG A 53 15.49 -11.07 -0.79
C ARG A 53 14.26 -10.32 -0.27
N GLU A 54 14.03 -10.36 1.05
CA GLU A 54 12.91 -9.63 1.64
C GLU A 54 13.12 -8.12 1.54
N GLU A 55 14.34 -7.61 1.77
CA GLU A 55 14.68 -6.19 1.56
C GLU A 55 14.38 -5.75 0.10
N ILE A 56 14.78 -6.55 -0.89
CA ILE A 56 14.54 -6.27 -2.31
C ILE A 56 13.04 -6.33 -2.64
N ASN A 57 12.32 -7.32 -2.13
CA ASN A 57 10.89 -7.46 -2.35
C ASN A 57 10.12 -6.30 -1.73
N LYS A 58 10.45 -5.93 -0.48
CA LYS A 58 9.90 -4.78 0.21
C LYS A 58 10.16 -3.48 -0.56
N ALA A 59 11.40 -3.22 -0.98
CA ALA A 59 11.74 -2.04 -1.78
C ALA A 59 10.96 -2.00 -3.11
N ARG A 60 10.73 -3.16 -3.72
CA ARG A 60 9.90 -3.28 -4.93
C ARG A 60 8.43 -2.96 -4.64
N ARG A 61 7.84 -3.52 -3.56
CA ARG A 61 6.47 -3.24 -3.12
C ARG A 61 6.29 -1.75 -2.83
N LEU A 62 7.21 -1.14 -2.09
CA LEU A 62 7.21 0.29 -1.78
C LEU A 62 7.21 1.16 -3.05
N LYS A 63 8.09 0.87 -4.00
CA LYS A 63 8.13 1.56 -5.30
C LYS A 63 6.85 1.36 -6.11
N TRP A 64 6.22 0.19 -6.00
CA TRP A 64 4.98 -0.13 -6.72
C TRP A 64 3.77 0.59 -6.12
N ALA A 65 3.78 0.84 -4.81
CA ALA A 65 2.68 1.47 -4.10
C ALA A 65 2.46 2.93 -4.49
N LYS A 66 3.48 3.64 -5.00
CA LYS A 66 3.38 5.05 -5.45
C LYS A 66 2.82 5.99 -4.37
N PHE A 67 3.22 5.82 -3.12
CA PHE A 67 2.83 6.78 -2.08
C PHE A 67 3.32 8.20 -2.41
N PRO A 68 2.53 9.24 -2.09
CA PRO A 68 2.92 10.63 -2.33
C PRO A 68 4.06 11.08 -1.39
N TYR A 69 4.17 10.44 -0.23
CA TYR A 69 5.19 10.61 0.79
C TYR A 69 5.22 9.36 1.68
N GLU A 70 6.31 9.17 2.42
CA GLU A 70 6.45 8.06 3.36
C GLU A 70 6.29 8.61 4.79
N LYS A 71 5.08 8.46 5.35
CA LYS A 71 4.80 8.78 6.76
C LYS A 71 4.18 7.58 7.44
N THR A 72 4.85 7.09 8.46
CA THR A 72 4.46 5.88 9.17
C THR A 72 3.29 6.15 10.13
N LEU A 73 2.73 5.07 10.68
CA LEU A 73 1.75 5.17 11.77
C LEU A 73 2.37 5.68 13.08
N GLU A 74 3.69 5.59 13.25
CA GLU A 74 4.38 6.12 14.44
C GLU A 74 4.47 7.65 14.38
N ASP A 75 4.52 8.21 13.16
CA ASP A 75 4.46 9.66 12.92
C ASP A 75 3.05 10.23 13.15
N TYR A 76 2.04 9.38 13.36
CA TYR A 76 0.67 9.78 13.58
C TYR A 76 0.42 10.10 15.06
N ASN A 77 0.38 11.39 15.40
CA ASN A 77 0.25 11.81 16.79
C ASN A 77 -1.21 11.73 17.28
N LEU A 78 -1.55 10.62 17.96
CA LEU A 78 -2.86 10.37 18.57
C LEU A 78 -3.26 11.40 19.64
N SER A 79 -2.30 12.13 20.23
CA SER A 79 -2.64 13.19 21.19
C SER A 79 -3.26 14.42 20.53
N GLU A 80 -2.93 14.66 19.26
CA GLU A 80 -3.42 15.79 18.47
C GLU A 80 -4.59 15.44 17.57
N GLN A 81 -4.71 14.17 17.19
CA GLN A 81 -5.79 13.65 16.35
C GLN A 81 -6.46 12.47 17.05
N LYS A 82 -7.59 12.73 17.71
CA LYS A 82 -8.31 11.76 18.56
C LYS A 82 -9.32 10.91 17.79
N SER A 83 -9.30 11.00 16.46
CA SER A 83 -10.11 10.21 15.54
C SER A 83 -10.01 8.70 15.76
N LEU A 84 -8.88 8.21 16.29
CA LEU A 84 -8.67 6.79 16.61
C LEU A 84 -8.14 6.62 18.03
N SER A 85 -8.61 5.58 18.72
CA SER A 85 -7.97 5.12 19.96
C SER A 85 -6.68 4.35 19.68
N GLU A 86 -5.77 4.28 20.65
CA GLU A 86 -4.57 3.44 20.54
C GLU A 86 -4.90 1.97 20.26
N ARG A 87 -6.04 1.49 20.79
CA ARG A 87 -6.51 0.13 20.54
C ARG A 87 -6.85 -0.07 19.06
N GLN A 88 -7.61 0.85 18.47
CA GLN A 88 -7.94 0.78 17.05
C GLN A 88 -6.69 0.93 16.18
N MET A 89 -5.74 1.79 16.56
CA MET A 89 -4.46 1.90 15.86
C MET A 89 -3.67 0.57 15.89
N ARG A 90 -3.63 -0.12 17.03
CA ARG A 90 -3.02 -1.45 17.15
C ARG A 90 -3.74 -2.48 16.26
N GLN A 91 -5.07 -2.49 16.25
CA GLN A 91 -5.86 -3.38 15.39
C GLN A 91 -5.61 -3.13 13.89
N LEU A 92 -5.44 -1.87 13.49
CA LEU A 92 -5.07 -1.54 12.11
C LEU A 92 -3.69 -2.08 11.75
N LYS A 93 -2.72 -1.99 12.67
CA LYS A 93 -1.37 -2.54 12.49
C LYS A 93 -1.35 -4.06 12.37
N GLU A 94 -2.27 -4.77 13.01
CA GLU A 94 -2.31 -6.25 12.95
C GLU A 94 -2.75 -6.81 11.58
N MET A 95 -3.25 -5.99 10.66
CA MET A 95 -3.70 -6.38 9.31
C MET A 95 -4.77 -7.49 9.24
N ASN A 96 -5.32 -7.93 10.36
CA ASN A 96 -6.44 -8.88 10.42
C ASN A 96 -7.65 -8.43 9.57
N TRP A 97 -7.93 -7.13 9.57
CA TRP A 97 -9.00 -6.53 8.76
C TRP A 97 -8.74 -6.68 7.25
N LEU A 98 -7.47 -6.58 6.82
CA LEU A 98 -7.05 -6.73 5.44
C LEU A 98 -7.19 -8.19 4.98
N GLU A 99 -6.77 -9.14 5.82
CA GLU A 99 -6.94 -10.58 5.56
C GLU A 99 -8.40 -10.99 5.46
N GLN A 100 -9.26 -10.34 6.24
CA GLN A 100 -10.72 -10.53 6.21
C GLN A 100 -11.43 -9.72 5.11
N GLN A 101 -10.66 -8.97 4.31
CA GLN A 101 -11.12 -8.16 3.18
C GLN A 101 -12.12 -7.06 3.59
N TYR A 102 -11.87 -6.42 4.74
CA TYR A 102 -12.61 -5.22 5.15
C TYR A 102 -12.05 -3.98 4.44
N ASN A 103 -12.96 -3.11 4.01
CA ASN A 103 -12.63 -1.79 3.53
C ASN A 103 -12.51 -0.81 4.71
N LEU A 104 -11.73 0.25 4.53
CA LEU A 104 -11.68 1.38 5.44
C LEU A 104 -12.15 2.63 4.72
N ILE A 105 -13.07 3.38 5.30
CA ILE A 105 -13.48 4.67 4.76
C ILE A 105 -13.13 5.75 5.78
N LEU A 106 -12.19 6.62 5.42
CA LEU A 106 -11.73 7.73 6.22
C LEU A 106 -12.52 8.99 5.83
N LEU A 107 -13.32 9.50 6.77
CA LEU A 107 -14.20 10.65 6.56
C LEU A 107 -13.76 11.84 7.40
N GLY A 108 -13.82 13.05 6.86
CA GLY A 108 -13.54 14.27 7.63
C GLY A 108 -13.11 15.45 6.77
N PRO A 109 -12.98 16.67 7.35
CA PRO A 109 -12.58 17.85 6.59
C PRO A 109 -11.12 17.80 6.11
N PRO A 110 -10.71 18.71 5.20
CA PRO A 110 -9.33 18.74 4.72
C PRO A 110 -8.29 18.99 5.81
N GLY A 111 -7.19 18.24 5.76
CA GLY A 111 -6.04 18.44 6.65
C GLY A 111 -6.13 17.78 8.04
N VAL A 112 -7.15 16.94 8.29
CA VAL A 112 -7.30 16.15 9.54
C VAL A 112 -6.50 14.85 9.57
N GLY A 113 -5.68 14.57 8.56
CA GLY A 113 -4.79 13.39 8.56
C GLY A 113 -5.29 12.13 7.87
N LYS A 114 -6.45 12.15 7.18
CA LYS A 114 -6.97 11.00 6.40
C LYS A 114 -5.91 10.33 5.51
N THR A 115 -5.32 11.10 4.59
CA THR A 115 -4.29 10.58 3.68
C THR A 115 -3.05 10.09 4.41
N HIS A 116 -2.65 10.74 5.52
CA HIS A 116 -1.52 10.27 6.32
C HIS A 116 -1.84 8.90 6.92
N LEU A 117 -3.00 8.75 7.57
CA LEU A 117 -3.42 7.47 8.13
C LEU A 117 -3.46 6.37 7.06
N ALA A 118 -4.06 6.65 5.89
CA ALA A 118 -4.10 5.71 4.78
C ALA A 118 -2.70 5.29 4.29
N VAL A 119 -1.79 6.25 4.14
CA VAL A 119 -0.39 5.99 3.76
C VAL A 119 0.32 5.18 4.84
N GLY A 120 0.17 5.52 6.12
CA GLY A 120 0.80 4.81 7.23
C GLY A 120 0.34 3.36 7.32
N VAL A 121 -0.97 3.12 7.19
CA VAL A 121 -1.53 1.76 7.12
C VAL A 121 -0.98 1.01 5.91
N GLY A 122 -0.90 1.68 4.75
CA GLY A 122 -0.31 1.08 3.55
C GLY A 122 1.17 0.73 3.69
N LEU A 123 1.96 1.56 4.37
CA LEU A 123 3.37 1.27 4.65
C LEU A 123 3.50 0.04 5.57
N GLU A 124 2.72 -0.01 6.64
CA GLU A 124 2.68 -1.18 7.54
C GLU A 124 2.27 -2.46 6.79
N ALA A 125 1.32 -2.38 5.86
CA ALA A 125 0.94 -3.51 5.03
C ALA A 125 2.13 -4.00 4.15
N ILE A 126 2.93 -3.07 3.60
CA ILE A 126 4.13 -3.42 2.82
C ILE A 126 5.21 -4.08 3.69
N GLU A 127 5.38 -3.64 4.93
CA GLU A 127 6.27 -4.26 5.92
C GLU A 127 5.89 -5.72 6.16
N GLN A 128 4.58 -6.01 6.22
CA GLN A 128 4.06 -7.36 6.50
C GLN A 128 3.95 -8.28 5.28
N GLY A 129 4.26 -7.79 4.08
CA GLY A 129 4.30 -8.64 2.89
C GLY A 129 3.35 -8.23 1.77
N TYR A 130 2.39 -7.36 2.06
CA TYR A 130 1.25 -7.08 1.18
C TYR A 130 1.59 -6.13 0.04
N GLN A 131 1.01 -6.38 -1.12
CA GLN A 131 1.08 -5.50 -2.28
C GLN A 131 0.05 -4.38 -2.12
N VAL A 132 0.53 -3.14 -2.09
CA VAL A 132 -0.30 -1.95 -1.94
C VAL A 132 -0.24 -1.11 -3.21
N MET A 133 -1.33 -0.43 -3.53
CA MET A 133 -1.36 0.62 -4.55
C MET A 133 -2.10 1.85 -4.04
N PHE A 134 -1.41 2.99 -4.02
CA PHE A 134 -1.98 4.31 -3.75
C PHE A 134 -2.22 5.05 -5.06
N LEU A 135 -3.38 5.69 -5.18
CA LEU A 135 -3.65 6.64 -6.24
C LEU A 135 -4.76 7.62 -5.83
N PRO A 136 -4.65 8.91 -6.21
CA PRO A 136 -5.76 9.84 -6.12
C PRO A 136 -6.89 9.43 -7.07
N MET A 137 -8.14 9.75 -6.72
CA MET A 137 -9.31 9.39 -7.53
C MET A 137 -9.22 9.94 -8.97
N GLY A 138 -8.67 11.15 -9.17
CA GLY A 138 -8.47 11.73 -10.50
C GLY A 138 -7.43 10.98 -11.36
N GLU A 139 -6.40 10.36 -10.76
CA GLU A 139 -5.48 9.48 -11.50
C GLU A 139 -6.20 8.18 -11.87
N LEU A 140 -7.02 7.64 -10.96
CA LEU A 140 -7.80 6.43 -11.21
C LEU A 140 -8.76 6.60 -12.39
N THR A 141 -9.55 7.69 -12.42
CA THR A 141 -10.46 7.96 -13.55
C THR A 141 -9.71 8.07 -14.87
N THR A 142 -8.55 8.74 -14.88
CA THR A 142 -7.69 8.82 -16.07
C THR A 142 -7.21 7.45 -16.53
N ILE A 143 -6.79 6.58 -15.61
CA ILE A 143 -6.35 5.21 -15.91
C ILE A 143 -7.50 4.41 -16.50
N LEU A 144 -8.69 4.46 -15.90
CA LEU A 144 -9.88 3.74 -16.36
C LEU A 144 -10.31 4.19 -17.77
N LYS A 145 -10.38 5.51 -18.01
CA LYS A 145 -10.73 6.05 -19.34
C LYS A 145 -9.78 5.61 -20.45
N THR A 146 -8.50 5.49 -20.12
CA THR A 146 -7.44 5.29 -21.12
C THR A 146 -6.91 3.87 -21.20
N SER A 147 -7.45 2.93 -20.41
CA SER A 147 -7.01 1.53 -20.39
C SER A 147 -7.28 0.81 -21.71
N ASP A 148 -8.34 1.17 -22.44
CA ASP A 148 -8.62 0.50 -23.71
C ASP A 148 -7.71 0.99 -24.85
N TYR A 149 -7.11 2.17 -24.67
CA TYR A 149 -6.33 2.85 -25.71
C TYR A 149 -4.81 2.83 -25.46
N THR A 150 -4.37 2.71 -24.21
CA THR A 150 -2.95 2.85 -23.86
C THR A 150 -2.42 1.68 -23.05
N ARG A 151 -1.27 1.13 -23.48
CA ARG A 151 -0.57 0.07 -22.71
C ARG A 151 -0.20 0.53 -21.31
N LYS A 152 0.17 1.80 -21.14
CA LYS A 152 0.53 2.37 -19.83
C LYS A 152 -0.61 2.22 -18.82
N SER A 153 -1.84 2.59 -19.21
CA SER A 153 -3.00 2.47 -18.34
C SER A 153 -3.45 1.02 -18.14
N GLN A 154 -3.30 0.15 -19.15
CA GLN A 154 -3.50 -1.31 -18.97
C GLN A 154 -2.57 -1.89 -17.91
N PHE A 155 -1.28 -1.53 -17.96
CA PHE A 155 -0.32 -1.97 -16.95
C PHE A 155 -0.65 -1.41 -15.57
N ALA A 156 -1.08 -0.15 -15.47
CA ALA A 156 -1.49 0.43 -14.19
C ALA A 156 -2.73 -0.28 -13.63
N LEU A 157 -3.78 -0.45 -14.44
CA LEU A 157 -5.00 -1.16 -14.04
C LEU A 157 -4.72 -2.61 -13.60
N ASN A 158 -3.85 -3.33 -14.31
CA ASN A 158 -3.45 -4.67 -13.93
C ASN A 158 -2.67 -4.71 -12.60
N ARG A 159 -1.96 -3.63 -12.23
CA ARG A 159 -1.31 -3.53 -10.92
C ARG A 159 -2.33 -3.26 -9.82
N ILE A 160 -3.31 -2.37 -10.06
CA ILE A 160 -4.42 -2.12 -9.12
C ILE A 160 -5.10 -3.45 -8.80
N LYS A 161 -5.49 -4.21 -9.84
CA LYS A 161 -6.17 -5.50 -9.72
C LYS A 161 -5.37 -6.61 -9.02
N LYS A 162 -4.04 -6.49 -8.95
CA LYS A 162 -3.16 -7.45 -8.28
C LYS A 162 -2.77 -7.03 -6.87
N SER A 163 -3.19 -5.85 -6.42
CA SER A 163 -2.84 -5.36 -5.09
C SER A 163 -3.76 -5.99 -4.04
N ASP A 164 -3.20 -6.33 -2.89
CA ASP A 164 -3.95 -6.80 -1.72
C ASP A 164 -4.70 -5.63 -1.07
N LEU A 165 -4.13 -4.42 -1.15
CA LEU A 165 -4.70 -3.17 -0.67
C LEU A 165 -4.68 -2.08 -1.74
N VAL A 166 -5.82 -1.46 -2.00
CA VAL A 166 -5.95 -0.30 -2.90
C VAL A 166 -6.37 0.93 -2.10
N ILE A 167 -5.53 1.96 -2.08
CA ILE A 167 -5.80 3.23 -1.40
C ILE A 167 -6.20 4.26 -2.44
N ILE A 168 -7.46 4.67 -2.40
CA ILE A 168 -8.05 5.66 -3.30
C ILE A 168 -8.26 6.95 -2.51
N ASP A 169 -7.44 7.95 -2.79
CA ASP A 169 -7.42 9.21 -2.05
C ASP A 169 -8.30 10.28 -2.73
N ASP A 170 -8.93 11.13 -1.94
CA ASP A 170 -9.73 12.29 -2.34
C ASP A 170 -10.86 11.96 -3.33
N LEU A 171 -11.87 11.19 -2.88
CA LEU A 171 -13.09 10.86 -3.65
C LEU A 171 -13.91 12.10 -4.07
N MET A 172 -13.59 13.26 -3.49
CA MET A 172 -14.37 14.49 -3.50
C MET A 172 -14.52 15.20 -4.85
N TYR A 173 -13.64 14.93 -5.81
CA TYR A 173 -13.55 15.67 -7.07
C TYR A 173 -14.20 14.95 -8.26
N MET A 174 -15.18 14.11 -7.99
CA MET A 174 -15.83 13.31 -9.02
C MET A 174 -17.14 13.94 -9.46
N ALA A 175 -17.07 14.67 -10.56
CA ALA A 175 -18.17 14.68 -11.52
C ALA A 175 -17.83 13.61 -12.56
N MET A 176 -18.16 12.35 -12.27
CA MET A 176 -17.98 11.26 -13.22
C MET A 176 -19.03 11.35 -14.31
N ASP A 177 -18.63 11.17 -15.56
CA ASP A 177 -19.60 10.82 -16.59
C ASP A 177 -20.12 9.37 -16.39
N PRO A 178 -21.27 8.98 -16.97
CA PRO A 178 -21.81 7.64 -16.80
C PRO A 178 -20.88 6.51 -17.26
N MET A 179 -19.97 6.78 -18.21
CA MET A 179 -19.00 5.79 -18.67
C MET A 179 -17.91 5.56 -17.61
N GLU A 180 -17.41 6.63 -16.99
CA GLU A 180 -16.47 6.57 -15.87
C GLU A 180 -17.05 5.83 -14.67
N ALA A 181 -18.30 6.12 -14.31
CA ALA A 181 -18.98 5.45 -13.21
C ALA A 181 -19.09 3.94 -13.45
N ASN A 182 -19.41 3.54 -14.69
CA ASN A 182 -19.44 2.12 -15.07
C ASN A 182 -18.06 1.45 -15.03
N GLN A 183 -17.00 2.13 -15.49
CA GLN A 183 -15.64 1.58 -15.40
C GLN A 183 -15.18 1.46 -13.95
N PHE A 184 -15.51 2.43 -13.11
CA PHE A 184 -15.20 2.38 -11.69
C PHE A 184 -15.98 1.26 -10.99
N PHE A 185 -17.26 1.09 -11.32
CA PHE A 185 -18.04 -0.06 -10.87
C PHE A 185 -17.39 -1.39 -11.22
N GLN A 186 -16.97 -1.58 -12.47
CA GLN A 186 -16.28 -2.81 -12.89
C GLN A 186 -14.99 -3.08 -12.10
N LEU A 187 -14.27 -2.02 -11.73
CA LEU A 187 -13.09 -2.15 -10.87
C LEU A 187 -13.49 -2.55 -9.45
N VAL A 188 -14.45 -1.86 -8.84
CA VAL A 188 -14.94 -2.15 -7.48
C VAL A 188 -15.49 -3.58 -7.40
N ASP A 189 -16.28 -4.00 -8.38
CA ASP A 189 -16.80 -5.37 -8.50
C ASP A 189 -15.67 -6.41 -8.63
N TYR A 190 -14.61 -6.09 -9.37
CA TYR A 190 -13.44 -6.97 -9.46
C TYR A 190 -12.68 -7.09 -8.13
N LEU A 191 -12.54 -5.99 -7.39
CA LEU A 191 -11.80 -5.95 -6.12
C LEU A 191 -12.61 -6.52 -4.95
N TYR A 192 -13.94 -6.50 -5.05
CA TYR A 192 -14.84 -7.01 -4.02
C TYR A 192 -14.52 -8.47 -3.65
N GLU A 193 -14.32 -8.71 -2.35
CA GLU A 193 -13.87 -10.00 -1.78
C GLU A 193 -12.55 -10.55 -2.38
N ARG A 194 -11.70 -9.67 -2.93
CA ARG A 194 -10.34 -10.01 -3.41
C ARG A 194 -9.27 -9.10 -2.85
N SER A 195 -9.58 -7.82 -2.68
CA SER A 195 -8.67 -6.80 -2.17
C SER A 195 -9.41 -5.91 -1.20
N SER A 196 -8.71 -5.40 -0.20
CA SER A 196 -9.24 -4.36 0.68
C SER A 196 -9.07 -2.99 0.03
N ILE A 197 -10.00 -2.08 0.28
CA ILE A 197 -9.97 -0.71 -0.23
C ILE A 197 -9.92 0.28 0.93
N ILE A 198 -8.99 1.24 0.90
CA ILE A 198 -9.07 2.44 1.74
C ILE A 198 -9.55 3.60 0.87
N LEU A 199 -10.62 4.26 1.30
CA LEU A 199 -11.15 5.46 0.65
C LEU A 199 -10.98 6.65 1.58
N THR A 200 -10.55 7.79 1.05
CA THR A 200 -10.61 9.06 1.79
C THR A 200 -11.62 10.00 1.16
N SER A 201 -12.45 10.64 1.99
CA SER A 201 -13.45 11.60 1.55
C SER A 201 -13.74 12.64 2.63
N ASN A 202 -14.30 13.79 2.25
CA ASN A 202 -14.93 14.70 3.22
C ASN A 202 -16.47 14.64 3.18
N LYS A 203 -17.04 13.83 2.29
CA LYS A 203 -18.47 13.64 2.10
C LYS A 203 -18.86 12.27 2.62
N SER A 204 -20.01 12.17 3.28
CA SER A 204 -20.53 10.88 3.72
C SER A 204 -20.92 10.01 2.53
N PRO A 205 -20.97 8.66 2.67
CA PRO A 205 -21.39 7.76 1.60
C PRO A 205 -22.75 8.12 0.97
N ASP A 206 -23.70 8.63 1.77
CA ASP A 206 -25.02 9.07 1.28
C ASP A 206 -24.93 10.17 0.22
N GLN A 207 -23.88 10.99 0.27
CA GLN A 207 -23.65 12.10 -0.66
C GLN A 207 -22.88 11.66 -1.91
N TRP A 208 -22.43 10.40 -1.99
CA TRP A 208 -21.67 9.90 -3.15
C TRP A 208 -22.59 9.56 -4.32
N GLY A 209 -23.88 9.29 -4.06
CA GLY A 209 -24.88 9.06 -5.11
C GLY A 209 -24.92 10.20 -6.14
N GLU A 210 -24.87 11.44 -5.67
CA GLU A 210 -24.83 12.64 -6.53
C GLU A 210 -23.54 12.76 -7.36
N LEU A 211 -22.43 12.20 -6.87
CA LEU A 211 -21.12 12.30 -7.52
C LEU A 211 -20.94 11.31 -8.68
N LEU A 212 -21.64 10.18 -8.62
CA LEU A 212 -21.50 9.07 -9.56
C LEU A 212 -22.40 9.22 -10.79
N GLY A 213 -23.27 10.23 -10.83
CA GLY A 213 -24.05 10.64 -12.01
C GLY A 213 -25.20 9.69 -12.42
N ASP A 214 -25.13 8.42 -12.03
CA ASP A 214 -26.15 7.39 -12.23
C ASP A 214 -26.49 6.73 -10.89
N GLU A 215 -27.74 6.88 -10.44
CA GLU A 215 -28.21 6.40 -9.14
C GLU A 215 -28.14 4.86 -9.00
N GLY A 216 -28.36 4.13 -10.09
CA GLY A 216 -28.32 2.67 -10.10
C GLY A 216 -26.89 2.14 -9.96
N VAL A 217 -25.96 2.69 -10.75
CA VAL A 217 -24.54 2.34 -10.67
C VAL A 217 -23.96 2.76 -9.31
N ALA A 218 -24.34 3.95 -8.82
CA ALA A 218 -23.92 4.43 -7.51
C ALA A 218 -24.32 3.48 -6.38
N THR A 219 -25.57 3.03 -6.38
CA THR A 219 -26.09 2.08 -5.40
C THR A 219 -25.30 0.77 -5.44
N ALA A 220 -25.01 0.25 -6.64
CA ALA A 220 -24.27 -0.99 -6.80
C ALA A 220 -22.80 -0.89 -6.35
N ILE A 221 -22.16 0.27 -6.53
CA ILE A 221 -20.82 0.56 -6.01
C ILE A 221 -20.84 0.61 -4.47
N LEU A 222 -21.76 1.40 -3.91
CA LEU A 222 -21.89 1.59 -2.47
C LEU A 222 -22.18 0.28 -1.74
N ASP A 223 -23.07 -0.56 -2.29
CA ASP A 223 -23.38 -1.89 -1.76
C ASP A 223 -22.12 -2.74 -1.53
N ARG A 224 -21.23 -2.80 -2.53
CA ARG A 224 -19.97 -3.56 -2.45
C ARG A 224 -18.94 -2.92 -1.51
N LEU A 225 -18.81 -1.59 -1.54
CA LEU A 225 -17.85 -0.88 -0.71
C LEU A 225 -18.24 -0.92 0.78
N LEU A 226 -19.54 -0.88 1.07
CA LEU A 226 -20.08 -0.77 2.43
C LEU A 226 -20.47 -2.10 3.06
N HIS A 227 -20.49 -3.21 2.31
CA HIS A 227 -20.83 -4.53 2.87
C HIS A 227 -19.88 -4.96 4.00
N ARG A 228 -18.57 -4.80 3.80
CA ARG A 228 -17.55 -5.04 4.85
C ARG A 228 -16.68 -3.80 4.98
N VAL A 229 -17.07 -2.89 5.88
CA VAL A 229 -16.39 -1.61 6.02
C VAL A 229 -16.28 -1.20 7.48
N GLU A 230 -15.16 -0.56 7.82
CA GLU A 230 -15.04 0.26 9.02
C GLU A 230 -15.02 1.74 8.60
N LEU A 231 -15.95 2.52 9.17
CA LEU A 231 -16.02 3.97 8.96
C LEU A 231 -15.22 4.67 10.06
N ILE A 232 -14.15 5.37 9.68
CA ILE A 232 -13.32 6.15 10.59
C ILE A 232 -13.62 7.63 10.36
N GLN A 233 -14.37 8.21 11.28
CA GLN A 233 -14.73 9.62 11.26
C GLN A 233 -13.64 10.45 11.96
N MET A 234 -13.17 11.48 11.26
CA MET A 234 -12.06 12.34 11.67
C MET A 234 -12.52 13.79 11.77
N ASP A 235 -12.97 14.20 12.95
CA ASP A 235 -13.54 15.54 13.20
C ASP A 235 -12.56 16.50 13.89
N ASP A 236 -11.27 16.18 13.91
CA ASP A 236 -10.23 16.99 14.55
C ASP A 236 -9.96 18.32 13.81
N GLU A 237 -9.29 19.26 14.46
CA GLU A 237 -8.81 20.49 13.80
C GLU A 237 -7.80 20.18 12.69
N SER A 238 -7.74 21.04 11.66
CA SER A 238 -6.81 20.86 10.56
C SER A 238 -5.35 20.97 11.03
N TYR A 239 -4.62 19.85 10.97
CA TYR A 239 -3.20 19.80 11.34
C TYR A 239 -2.36 20.79 10.54
N ARG A 240 -2.67 20.95 9.25
CA ARG A 240 -1.98 21.89 8.35
C ARG A 240 -2.18 23.34 8.78
N MET A 241 -3.34 23.69 9.33
CA MET A 241 -3.61 25.04 9.83
C MET A 241 -2.96 25.29 11.18
N LYS A 242 -2.97 24.28 12.06
CA LYS A 242 -2.30 24.35 13.37
C LYS A 242 -0.79 24.54 13.24
N HIS A 243 -0.16 23.82 12.31
CA HIS A 243 1.29 23.87 12.04
C HIS A 243 1.66 24.78 10.86
N ARG A 244 0.81 25.78 10.55
CA ARG A 244 1.08 26.69 9.43
C ARG A 244 2.41 27.43 9.68
N GLN A 245 3.33 27.33 8.73
CA GLN A 245 4.55 28.13 8.71
C GLN A 245 4.32 29.35 7.84
N ARG A 246 4.79 30.51 8.30
CA ARG A 246 4.74 31.76 7.54
C ARG A 246 6.15 32.11 7.11
N VAL A 247 6.28 32.60 5.89
CA VAL A 247 7.58 32.92 5.28
C VAL A 247 8.22 34.16 5.92
N PHE A 248 7.43 34.98 6.61
CA PHE A 248 7.85 36.28 7.15
C PHE A 248 7.75 36.38 8.69
N ASP A 249 7.40 35.28 9.36
CA ASP A 249 7.48 35.16 10.83
C ASP A 249 8.74 34.36 11.18
#